data_AF-A0A520SZD7-F1
#
_entry.id   AF-A0A520SZD7-F1
#
_cell.length_a   1.000
_cell.length_b   1.000
_cell.length_c   1.000
_cell.angle_alpha   90.00
_cell.angle_beta   90.00
_cell.angle_gamma   90.00
#
_symmetry.space_group_name_H-M   'P 1'
#
loop_
_entity.id
_entity.type
_entity.pdbx_description
1 polymer ?
#
loop_
_entity_poly.entity_id
_entity_poly.type
_entity_poly.pdbx_seq_one_letter_code
_entity_poly.pdbx_strand_id
1 'polypeptide(L)'
;MSFEIKYKGKKLSNEEVLIYAGCILALIAMLLPWVTFGARSANGFKLDMWIFLLPLGFSLYQLKNKQKFAKEKNIILLIELAPAIISAIGTFVFIADKQKVMFNKSVNFASTGCYVFIIACTIIGYGAYLNSKKIK
;
A
#
# COMPACT_ATOMS: atom_id res chain seq x y z
N MET A 1 -2.82 -7.96 -26.10
CA MET A 1 -2.80 -9.27 -25.42
C MET A 1 -3.43 -9.08 -24.05
N SER A 2 -4.61 -9.65 -23.78
CA SER A 2 -5.27 -9.52 -22.47
C SER A 2 -4.82 -10.69 -21.60
N PHE A 3 -4.05 -10.42 -20.55
CA PHE A 3 -3.58 -11.44 -19.62
C PHE A 3 -4.72 -11.79 -18.65
N GLU A 4 -5.14 -13.06 -18.62
CA GLU A 4 -6.15 -13.54 -17.68
C GLU A 4 -5.49 -14.16 -16.45
N ILE A 5 -5.72 -13.58 -15.28
CA ILE A 5 -5.23 -14.12 -14.00
C ILE A 5 -6.38 -14.91 -13.36
N LYS A 6 -6.15 -16.21 -13.10
CA LYS A 6 -7.10 -17.12 -12.47
C LYS A 6 -6.62 -17.52 -11.08
N TYR A 7 -7.53 -17.51 -10.10
CA TYR A 7 -7.28 -18.02 -8.75
C TYR A 7 -8.35 -19.06 -8.40
N LYS A 8 -7.92 -20.26 -8.01
CA LYS A 8 -8.81 -21.43 -7.76
C LYS A 8 -9.83 -21.65 -8.90
N GLY A 9 -9.39 -21.51 -10.15
CA GLY A 9 -10.23 -21.71 -11.34
C GLY A 9 -11.20 -20.56 -11.66
N LYS A 10 -11.32 -19.53 -10.80
CA LYS A 10 -12.13 -18.34 -11.09
C LYS A 10 -11.28 -17.22 -11.67
N LYS A 11 -11.80 -16.54 -12.70
CA LYS A 11 -11.19 -15.34 -13.27
C LYS A 11 -11.33 -14.20 -12.28
N LEU A 12 -10.21 -13.60 -11.89
CA LEU A 12 -10.19 -12.42 -11.03
C LEU A 12 -10.66 -11.19 -11.83
N SER A 13 -11.40 -10.31 -11.18
CA SER A 13 -11.72 -9.01 -11.74
C SER A 13 -10.48 -8.11 -11.77
N ASN A 14 -10.47 -7.09 -12.64
CA ASN A 14 -9.33 -6.17 -12.74
C ASN A 14 -9.05 -5.46 -11.40
N GLU A 15 -10.09 -5.19 -10.61
CA GLU A 15 -9.96 -4.53 -9.30
C GLU A 15 -9.33 -5.46 -8.28
N GLU A 16 -9.76 -6.73 -8.25
CA GLU A 16 -9.15 -7.77 -7.41
C GLU A 16 -7.68 -7.94 -7.77
N VAL A 17 -7.34 -7.99 -9.06
CA VAL A 17 -5.96 -8.07 -9.55
C VAL A 17 -5.14 -6.89 -9.05
N LEU A 18 -5.65 -5.66 -9.15
CA LEU A 18 -4.94 -4.46 -8.68
C LEU A 18 -4.69 -4.50 -7.17
N ILE A 19 -5.70 -4.87 -6.37
CA ILE A 19 -5.55 -4.95 -4.92
C ILE A 19 -4.54 -6.05 -4.55
N TYR A 20 -4.64 -7.25 -5.13
CA TYR A 20 -3.69 -8.32 -4.86
C TYR A 20 -2.27 -7.99 -5.31
N ALA A 21 -2.10 -7.47 -6.53
CA ALA A 21 -0.79 -7.08 -7.05
C ALA A 21 -0.17 -5.95 -6.21
N GLY A 22 -0.98 -4.96 -5.82
CA GLY A 22 -0.55 -3.89 -4.92
C GLY A 22 -0.13 -4.41 -3.55
N CYS A 23 -0.86 -5.34 -2.94
CA CYS A 23 -0.47 -5.96 -1.67
C CYS A 23 0.83 -6.77 -1.79
N ILE A 24 1.02 -7.51 -2.88
CA ILE A 24 2.29 -8.21 -3.15
C ILE A 24 3.43 -7.20 -3.31
N LEU A 25 3.21 -6.11 -4.06
CA LEU A 25 4.19 -5.06 -4.23
C LEU A 25 4.54 -4.37 -2.90
N ALA A 26 3.56 -4.17 -2.02
CA ALA A 26 3.77 -3.63 -0.68
C ALA A 26 4.65 -4.56 0.18
N LEU A 27 4.46 -5.89 0.08
CA LEU A 27 5.32 -6.88 0.74
C LEU A 27 6.74 -6.86 0.18
N ILE A 28 6.90 -6.79 -1.15
CA ILE A 28 8.22 -6.66 -1.78
C ILE A 28 8.89 -5.35 -1.32
N ALA A 29 8.14 -4.25 -1.26
CA ALA A 29 8.64 -2.97 -0.80
C ALA A 29 9.19 -3.04 0.64
N MET A 30 8.59 -3.84 1.52
CA MET A 30 9.08 -4.04 2.90
C MET A 30 10.42 -4.80 2.97
N LEU A 31 10.77 -5.58 1.95
CA LEU A 31 12.05 -6.26 1.84
C LEU A 31 13.17 -5.36 1.30
N LEU A 32 12.81 -4.32 0.54
CA LEU A 32 13.75 -3.34 -0.01
C LEU A 32 14.31 -2.42 1.09
N PRO A 33 15.45 -1.75 0.85
CA PRO A 33 15.95 -0.70 1.75
C PRO A 33 14.94 0.43 1.92
N TRP A 34 14.53 0.70 3.16
CA TRP A 34 13.70 1.86 3.53
C TRP A 34 14.55 3.03 4.00
N VAL A 35 15.68 2.72 4.65
CA VAL A 35 16.68 3.71 5.05
C VAL A 35 18.03 3.30 4.53
N THR A 36 18.78 4.25 3.97
CA THR A 36 20.17 4.05 3.54
C THR A 36 21.03 5.20 4.05
N PHE A 37 22.13 4.84 4.74
CA PHE A 37 23.13 5.79 5.21
C PHE A 37 24.53 5.22 4.98
N GLY A 38 25.25 5.78 4.01
CA GLY A 38 26.53 5.23 3.57
C GLY A 38 26.37 3.76 3.15
N ALA A 39 27.21 2.88 3.69
CA ALA A 39 27.16 1.43 3.43
C ALA A 39 26.12 0.68 4.29
N ARG A 40 25.41 1.35 5.21
CA ARG A 40 24.40 0.70 6.05
C ARG A 40 22.99 0.93 5.49
N SER A 41 22.20 -0.14 5.45
CA SER A 41 20.80 -0.08 5.04
C SER A 41 19.92 -0.91 5.96
N ALA A 42 18.69 -0.45 6.19
CA ALA A 42 17.65 -1.19 6.89
C ALA A 42 16.40 -1.27 6.01
N ASN A 43 15.78 -2.45 5.96
CA ASN A 43 14.51 -2.67 5.27
C ASN A 43 13.32 -2.37 6.19
N GLY A 44 12.11 -2.36 5.64
CA GLY A 44 10.90 -2.01 6.38
C GLY A 44 10.65 -2.93 7.58
N PHE A 45 10.93 -4.23 7.46
CA PHE A 45 10.78 -5.17 8.56
C PHE A 45 11.75 -4.91 9.72
N LYS A 46 13.03 -4.62 9.44
CA LYS A 46 14.03 -4.28 10.47
C LYS A 46 13.74 -2.97 11.20
N LEU A 47 12.91 -2.12 10.62
CA LEU A 47 12.52 -0.83 11.19
C LEU A 47 11.14 -0.87 11.84
N ASP A 48 10.56 -2.06 12.05
CA ASP A 48 9.19 -2.24 12.59
C ASP A 48 8.08 -1.56 11.77
N MET A 49 8.35 -1.25 10.50
CA MET A 49 7.40 -0.58 9.61
C MET A 49 6.34 -1.53 9.05
N TRP A 50 6.39 -2.82 9.41
CA TRP A 50 5.36 -3.80 9.06
C TRP A 50 3.96 -3.38 9.53
N ILE A 51 3.86 -2.50 10.54
CA ILE A 51 2.60 -1.90 10.97
C ILE A 51 1.85 -1.19 9.83
N PHE A 52 2.57 -0.64 8.83
CA PHE A 52 1.96 0.00 7.66
C PHE A 52 1.30 -1.01 6.70
N LEU A 53 1.57 -2.32 6.83
CA LEU A 53 0.85 -3.36 6.09
C LEU A 53 -0.52 -3.66 6.69
N LEU A 54 -0.75 -3.39 7.98
CA LEU A 54 -2.00 -3.77 8.65
C LEU A 54 -3.25 -3.17 7.98
N PRO A 55 -3.29 -1.86 7.63
CA PRO A 55 -4.42 -1.31 6.89
C PRO A 55 -4.59 -1.99 5.53
N LEU A 56 -3.50 -2.28 4.81
CA LEU A 56 -3.58 -2.99 3.51
C LEU A 56 -4.14 -4.42 3.67
N GLY A 57 -3.84 -5.10 4.78
CA GLY A 57 -4.46 -6.37 5.15
C GLY A 57 -5.98 -6.25 5.33
N PHE A 58 -6.46 -5.13 5.85
CA PHE A 58 -7.89 -4.84 5.94
C PHE A 58 -8.54 -4.67 4.55
N SER A 59 -7.86 -4.06 3.57
CA SER A 59 -8.33 -4.03 2.18
C SER A 59 -8.53 -5.44 1.60
N LEU A 60 -7.61 -6.39 1.90
CA LEU A 60 -7.77 -7.79 1.48
C LEU A 60 -8.94 -8.48 2.19
N TYR A 61 -9.14 -8.20 3.48
CA TYR A 61 -10.27 -8.72 4.25
C TYR A 61 -11.62 -8.26 3.67
N GLN A 62 -11.75 -6.96 3.37
CA GLN A 62 -12.95 -6.41 2.74
C GLN A 62 -13.25 -7.08 1.40
N LEU A 63 -12.23 -7.21 0.56
CA LEU A 63 -12.34 -7.84 -0.76
C LEU A 63 -12.82 -9.30 -0.65
N LYS A 64 -12.20 -10.09 0.24
CA LYS A 64 -12.51 -11.52 0.38
C LYS A 64 -13.91 -11.79 0.93
N ASN A 65 -14.33 -11.01 1.92
CA ASN A 65 -15.60 -11.25 2.59
C ASN A 65 -16.78 -10.56 1.92
N LYS A 66 -16.53 -9.73 0.88
CA LYS A 66 -17.54 -8.88 0.25
C LYS A 66 -18.36 -8.08 1.28
N GLN A 67 -17.76 -7.83 2.45
CA GLN A 67 -18.43 -7.23 3.59
C GLN A 67 -18.47 -5.73 3.36
N LYS A 68 -19.69 -5.23 3.17
CA LYS A 68 -19.95 -3.79 3.12
C LYS A 68 -20.36 -3.36 4.51
N PHE A 69 -19.54 -2.49 5.10
CA PHE A 69 -19.76 -1.97 6.44
C PHE A 69 -20.79 -0.82 6.48
N ALA A 70 -21.21 -0.31 5.32
CA ALA A 70 -22.17 0.77 5.21
C ALA A 70 -23.15 0.54 4.05
N LYS A 71 -24.32 1.19 4.13
CA LYS A 71 -25.33 1.22 3.07
C LYS A 71 -25.13 2.37 2.08
N GLU A 72 -24.50 3.46 2.52
CA GLU A 72 -24.30 4.64 1.69
C GLU A 72 -23.05 4.53 0.82
N LYS A 73 -23.20 4.86 -0.47
CA LYS A 73 -22.12 4.74 -1.47
C LYS A 73 -20.88 5.57 -1.13
N ASN A 74 -21.06 6.80 -0.64
CA ASN A 74 -19.95 7.67 -0.27
C ASN A 74 -19.18 7.14 0.95
N ILE A 75 -19.89 6.54 1.90
CA ILE A 75 -19.29 5.92 3.08
C ILE A 75 -18.53 4.66 2.67
N ILE A 76 -19.06 3.84 1.76
CA ILE A 76 -18.34 2.66 1.24
C ILE A 76 -17.05 3.06 0.54
N LEU A 77 -17.09 4.08 -0.34
CA LEU A 77 -15.90 4.61 -1.00
C LEU A 77 -14.83 5.01 0.01
N LEU A 78 -15.21 5.73 1.06
CA LEU A 78 -14.30 6.16 2.12
C LEU A 78 -13.68 4.96 2.85
N ILE A 79 -14.50 3.96 3.20
CA ILE A 79 -14.06 2.75 3.93
C ILE A 79 -13.10 1.89 3.08
N GLU A 80 -13.33 1.80 1.77
CA GLU A 80 -12.47 1.03 0.86
C GLU A 80 -11.14 1.75 0.58
N LEU A 81 -11.14 3.08 0.53
CA LEU A 81 -9.93 3.89 0.29
C LEU A 81 -9.09 4.17 1.53
N ALA A 82 -9.74 4.27 2.71
CA ALA A 82 -9.09 4.62 3.96
C ALA A 82 -7.81 3.82 4.25
N PRO A 83 -7.74 2.49 4.01
CA PRO A 83 -6.54 1.75 4.39
C PRO A 83 -5.32 2.12 3.54
N ALA A 84 -5.51 2.30 2.23
CA ALA A 84 -4.45 2.77 1.34
C ALA A 84 -3.98 4.20 1.70
N ILE A 85 -4.92 5.09 2.04
CA ILE A 85 -4.62 6.47 2.44
C ILE A 85 -3.83 6.50 3.76
N ILE A 86 -4.27 5.75 4.77
CA ILE A 86 -3.61 5.70 6.09
C ILE A 86 -2.19 5.17 5.95
N SER A 87 -1.99 4.07 5.22
CA SER A 87 -0.65 3.51 4.96
C SER A 87 0.24 4.48 4.18
N ALA A 88 -0.29 5.21 3.20
CA ALA A 88 0.46 6.21 2.45
C ALA A 88 0.88 7.39 3.34
N ILE A 89 -0.05 7.93 4.15
CA ILE A 89 0.25 9.02 5.10
C ILE A 89 1.32 8.59 6.10
N GLY A 90 1.19 7.39 6.69
CA GLY A 90 2.21 6.86 7.60
C GLY A 90 3.59 6.78 6.95
N THR A 91 3.64 6.40 5.67
CA THR A 91 4.89 6.36 4.91
C THR A 91 5.46 7.76 4.63
N PHE A 92 4.62 8.76 4.32
CA PHE A 92 5.06 10.15 4.17
C PHE A 92 5.62 10.73 5.46
N VAL A 93 4.94 10.48 6.60
CA VAL A 93 5.43 10.89 7.93
C VAL A 93 6.77 10.24 8.23
N PHE A 94 6.94 8.96 7.91
CA PHE A 94 8.22 8.27 8.04
C PHE A 94 9.32 8.91 7.17
N ILE A 95 9.04 9.22 5.90
CA ILE A 95 10.01 9.87 5.00
C ILE A 95 10.43 11.24 5.54
N ALA A 96 9.47 12.01 6.08
CA ALA A 96 9.74 13.32 6.69
C ALA A 96 10.63 13.18 7.94
N ASP A 97 10.39 12.18 8.79
CA ASP A 97 11.22 11.88 9.96
C ASP A 97 12.67 11.49 9.60
N LYS A 98 12.90 10.92 8.40
CA LYS A 98 14.24 10.56 7.92
C LYS A 98 15.02 11.70 7.27
N GLN A 99 14.44 12.89 7.21
CA GLN A 99 15.14 14.10 6.81
C GLN A 99 15.92 14.66 8.01
N LYS A 100 17.26 14.68 7.93
CA LYS A 100 18.12 15.28 8.96
C LYS A 100 19.12 16.24 8.36
N VAL A 101 19.54 17.23 9.15
CA VAL A 101 20.64 18.12 8.78
C VAL A 101 21.96 17.45 9.17
N MET A 102 22.81 17.19 8.18
CA MET A 102 24.19 16.74 8.38
C MET A 102 25.12 17.64 7.57
N PHE A 103 26.26 18.05 8.16
CA PHE A 103 27.25 18.88 7.48
C PHE A 103 26.66 20.17 6.87
N ASN A 104 25.76 20.83 7.60
CA ASN A 104 25.04 22.03 7.19
C ASN A 104 24.18 21.87 5.91
N LYS A 105 23.84 20.62 5.55
CA LYS A 105 22.95 20.29 4.43
C LYS A 105 21.82 19.36 4.90
N SER A 106 20.62 19.57 4.35
CA SER A 106 19.50 18.65 4.55
C SER A 106 19.72 17.39 3.71
N VAL A 107 19.77 16.22 4.35
CA VAL A 107 19.90 14.92 3.68
C VAL A 107 18.73 14.04 4.13
N ASN A 108 18.05 13.42 3.16
CA ASN A 108 17.00 12.45 3.44
C ASN A 108 17.56 11.04 3.32
N PHE A 109 17.43 10.25 4.38
CA PHE A 109 17.88 8.85 4.39
C PHE A 109 16.83 7.86 3.90
N ALA A 110 15.61 8.32 3.58
CA ALA A 110 14.60 7.49 2.94
C ALA A 110 15.11 6.92 1.62
N SER A 111 14.79 5.65 1.38
CA SER A 111 15.30 4.88 0.25
C SER A 111 14.16 4.23 -0.54
N THR A 112 14.51 3.45 -1.56
CA THR A 112 13.60 2.95 -2.60
C THR A 112 12.38 2.21 -2.05
N GLY A 113 12.52 1.47 -0.95
CA GLY A 113 11.43 0.73 -0.33
C GLY A 113 10.24 1.62 0.07
N CYS A 114 10.49 2.83 0.59
CA CYS A 114 9.43 3.76 0.98
C CYS A 114 8.63 4.25 -0.24
N TYR A 115 9.33 4.59 -1.33
CA TYR A 115 8.69 5.08 -2.55
C TYR A 115 7.91 3.97 -3.27
N VAL A 116 8.47 2.76 -3.35
CA VAL A 116 7.77 1.59 -3.90
C VAL A 116 6.54 1.25 -3.06
N PHE A 117 6.61 1.41 -1.73
CA PHE A 117 5.48 1.21 -0.84
C PHE A 117 4.35 2.24 -1.08
N ILE A 118 4.69 3.51 -1.32
CA ILE A 118 3.71 4.54 -1.71
C ILE A 118 3.03 4.18 -3.03
N ILE A 119 3.80 3.74 -4.03
CA ILE A 119 3.26 3.27 -5.31
C ILE A 119 2.30 2.10 -5.10
N ALA A 120 2.66 1.14 -4.24
CA ALA A 120 1.79 0.04 -3.88
C ALA A 120 0.48 0.53 -3.24
N CYS A 121 0.53 1.51 -2.35
CA CYS A 121 -0.66 2.14 -1.78
C CYS A 121 -1.55 2.79 -2.86
N THR A 122 -0.96 3.49 -3.84
CA THR A 122 -1.71 4.08 -4.96
C THR A 122 -2.40 3.03 -5.82
N ILE A 123 -1.73 1.91 -6.12
CA ILE A 123 -2.31 0.80 -6.88
C ILE A 123 -3.50 0.18 -6.13
N ILE A 124 -3.34 -0.10 -4.83
CA ILE A 124 -4.41 -0.64 -3.98
C ILE A 124 -5.58 0.34 -3.91
N GLY A 125 -5.30 1.63 -3.68
CA GLY A 125 -6.32 2.69 -3.63
C GLY A 125 -7.10 2.80 -4.94
N TYR A 126 -6.43 2.72 -6.09
CA TYR A 126 -7.11 2.71 -7.38
C TYR A 126 -7.98 1.45 -7.59
N GLY A 127 -7.49 0.28 -7.19
CA GLY A 127 -8.27 -0.96 -7.18
C GLY A 127 -9.52 -0.85 -6.30
N ALA A 128 -9.38 -0.32 -5.08
CA ALA A 128 -10.47 -0.04 -4.16
C ALA A 128 -11.48 0.97 -4.74
N TYR A 129 -11.01 2.05 -5.36
CA TYR A 129 -11.88 3.03 -6.02
C TYR A 129 -12.75 2.39 -7.12
N LEU A 130 -12.14 1.57 -8.00
CA LEU A 130 -12.89 0.87 -9.04
C LEU A 130 -13.87 -0.15 -8.46
N ASN A 131 -13.49 -0.84 -7.39
CA ASN A 131 -14.36 -1.79 -6.70
C ASN A 131 -15.62 -1.09 -6.13
N SER A 132 -15.42 0.04 -5.46
CA SER A 132 -16.52 0.86 -4.91
C SER A 132 -17.47 1.39 -6.00
N LYS A 133 -16.99 1.64 -7.22
CA LYS A 133 -17.82 2.12 -8.35
C LYS A 133 -18.77 1.08 -8.91
N LYS A 134 -18.44 -0.21 -8.81
CA LYS A 134 -19.32 -1.31 -9.24
C LYS A 134 -20.56 -1.47 -8.35
N ILE A 135 -20.61 -0.71 -7.27
CA ILE A 135 -21.74 -0.70 -6.34
C ILE A 135 -22.80 0.26 -6.89
N LYS A 136 -23.86 -0.34 -7.47
CA LYS A 136 -25.15 0.32 -7.71
C LYS A 136 -25.91 0.44 -6.40
#